data_AF-A0A4Q2SMZ6-F1
#
_entry.id   AF-A0A4Q2SMZ6-F1
#
_cell.length_a   1.000
_cell.length_b   1.000
_cell.length_c   1.000
_cell.angle_alpha   90.00
_cell.angle_beta   90.00
_cell.angle_gamma   90.00
#
_symmetry.space_group_name_H-M   'P 1'
#
loop_
_entity.id
_entity.type
_entity.pdbx_description
1 polymer ?
#
loop_
_entity_poly.entity_id
_entity_poly.type
_entity_poly.pdbx_seq_one_letter_code
_entity_poly.pdbx_strand_id
1 'polypeptide(L)'
;MNLHDWIDELADALDVETEVDEGLILDLARVTAQNVQKTAAPITAYLLGFAAGAGDLNPEKVERMAAKAQALAESWDRPADAPDPDDVDDDVPDDSTVDHSTDRYED
;
A
#
# COMPACT_ATOMS: atom_id res chain seq x y z
N MET A 1 7.86 14.14 16.47
CA MET A 1 7.86 13.92 15.03
C MET A 1 6.77 12.90 14.73
N ASN A 2 5.60 13.41 14.38
CA ASN A 2 4.48 12.64 13.86
C ASN A 2 4.50 12.66 12.32
N LEU A 3 3.54 12.01 11.67
CA LEU A 3 3.47 11.95 10.21
C LEU A 3 3.23 13.33 9.57
N HIS A 4 2.39 14.18 10.17
CA HIS A 4 2.15 15.55 9.70
C HIS A 4 3.44 16.38 9.69
N ASP A 5 4.21 16.34 10.79
CA ASP A 5 5.50 17.06 10.90
C ASP A 5 6.47 16.64 9.75
N TRP A 6 6.48 15.34 9.43
CA TRP A 6 7.31 14.81 8.34
C TRP A 6 6.82 15.26 6.96
N ILE A 7 5.50 15.28 6.74
CA ILE A 7 4.92 15.73 5.47
C ILE A 7 5.21 17.20 5.23
N ASP A 8 5.08 18.04 6.25
CA ASP A 8 5.40 19.47 6.18
C ASP A 8 6.89 19.68 5.84
N GLU A 9 7.81 19.02 6.55
CA GLU A 9 9.25 19.12 6.26
C GLU A 9 9.61 18.61 4.86
N LEU A 10 8.95 17.56 4.39
CA LEU A 10 9.18 17.00 3.06
C LEU A 10 8.63 17.92 1.97
N ALA A 11 7.46 18.53 2.17
CA ALA A 11 6.87 19.49 1.24
C ALA A 11 7.79 20.72 1.09
N ASP A 12 8.29 21.25 2.20
CA ASP A 12 9.28 22.34 2.23
C ASP A 12 10.57 21.95 1.49
N ALA A 13 11.10 20.74 1.74
CA ALA A 13 12.33 20.27 1.11
C ALA A 13 12.19 20.07 -0.41
N LEU A 14 10.98 19.80 -0.90
CA LEU A 14 10.67 19.55 -2.31
C LEU A 14 10.08 20.77 -3.03
N ASP A 15 9.89 21.90 -2.35
CA ASP A 15 9.26 23.11 -2.88
C ASP A 15 7.84 22.84 -3.42
N VAL A 16 7.05 22.09 -2.65
CA VAL A 16 5.68 21.70 -3.01
C VAL A 16 4.66 22.45 -2.16
N GLU A 17 3.91 23.36 -2.80
CA GLU A 17 2.78 24.06 -2.18
C GLU A 17 1.47 23.28 -2.41
N THR A 18 1.25 22.18 -1.69
CA THR A 18 -0.01 21.41 -1.75
C THR A 18 -0.46 20.92 -0.38
N GLU A 19 -1.77 20.92 -0.16
CA GLU A 19 -2.38 20.21 0.97
C GLU A 19 -2.56 18.73 0.60
N VAL A 20 -2.09 17.83 1.46
CA VAL A 20 -2.16 16.39 1.26
C VAL A 20 -3.30 15.81 2.11
N ASP A 21 -4.28 15.18 1.47
CA ASP A 21 -5.27 14.36 2.16
C ASP A 21 -4.66 12.98 2.50
N GLU A 22 -4.08 12.87 3.69
CA GLU A 22 -3.46 11.63 4.17
C GLU A 22 -4.44 10.46 4.22
N GLY A 23 -5.68 10.71 4.65
CA GLY A 23 -6.70 9.67 4.77
C GLY A 23 -7.00 9.04 3.41
N LEU A 24 -7.24 9.89 2.41
CA LEU A 24 -7.48 9.46 1.03
C LEU A 24 -6.31 8.63 0.48
N ILE A 25 -5.07 9.10 0.66
CA ILE A 25 -3.89 8.41 0.13
C ILE A 25 -3.67 7.06 0.83
N LEU A 26 -3.79 7.01 2.16
CA LEU A 26 -3.57 5.80 2.94
C LEU A 26 -4.67 4.75 2.71
N ASP A 27 -5.93 5.18 2.53
CA ASP A 27 -7.02 4.27 2.20
C ASP A 27 -6.88 3.71 0.78
N LEU A 28 -6.50 4.55 -0.20
CA LEU A 28 -6.24 4.07 -1.55
C LEU A 28 -5.04 3.10 -1.59
N ALA A 29 -3.97 3.41 -0.86
CA ALA A 29 -2.83 2.51 -0.70
C ALA A 29 -3.27 1.16 -0.12
N ARG A 30 -4.12 1.15 0.90
CA ARG A 30 -4.68 -0.07 1.48
C ARG A 30 -5.46 -0.89 0.45
N VAL A 31 -6.40 -0.26 -0.26
CA VAL A 31 -7.25 -0.95 -1.24
C VAL A 31 -6.40 -1.57 -2.35
N THR A 32 -5.44 -0.82 -2.88
CA THR A 32 -4.58 -1.29 -3.98
C THR A 32 -3.63 -2.41 -3.52
N ALA A 33 -3.07 -2.32 -2.31
CA ALA A 33 -2.27 -3.38 -1.72
C ALA A 33 -3.05 -4.70 -1.56
N GLN A 34 -4.33 -4.61 -1.17
CA GLN A 34 -5.19 -5.76 -0.90
C GLN A 34 -5.70 -6.41 -2.19
N ASN A 35 -6.17 -5.62 -3.15
CA ASN A 35 -6.86 -6.16 -4.33
C ASN A 35 -5.92 -6.43 -5.52
N VAL A 36 -4.77 -5.74 -5.60
CA VAL A 36 -3.81 -5.91 -6.71
C VAL A 36 -2.62 -6.73 -6.25
N GLN A 37 -1.72 -6.13 -5.45
CA GLN A 37 -0.57 -6.77 -4.79
C GLN A 37 0.06 -5.76 -3.83
N LYS A 38 0.85 -6.21 -2.84
CA LYS A 38 1.43 -5.32 -1.81
C LYS A 38 2.18 -4.11 -2.40
N THR A 39 2.95 -4.31 -3.48
CA THR A 39 3.71 -3.24 -4.13
C THR A 39 2.86 -2.25 -4.94
N ALA A 40 1.56 -2.51 -5.13
CA ALA A 40 0.66 -1.59 -5.82
C ALA A 40 0.46 -0.29 -5.02
N ALA A 41 0.47 -0.33 -3.69
CA ALA A 41 0.32 0.85 -2.84
C ALA A 41 1.27 2.02 -3.20
N PRO A 42 2.61 1.85 -3.15
CA PRO A 42 3.54 2.93 -3.49
C PRO A 42 3.46 3.33 -4.98
N ILE A 43 3.18 2.39 -5.89
CA ILE A 43 3.05 2.68 -7.32
C ILE A 43 1.81 3.55 -7.58
N THR A 44 0.68 3.22 -6.96
CA THR A 44 -0.56 3.98 -7.07
C THR A 44 -0.41 5.37 -6.48
N ALA A 45 0.21 5.52 -5.31
CA ALA A 45 0.47 6.82 -4.71
C ALA A 45 1.33 7.71 -5.62
N TYR A 46 2.40 7.16 -6.19
CA TYR A 46 3.26 7.88 -7.13
C TYR A 46 2.49 8.34 -8.39
N LEU A 47 1.70 7.45 -9.00
CA LEU A 47 0.93 7.78 -10.21
C LEU A 47 -0.18 8.79 -9.94
N LEU A 48 -0.86 8.70 -8.79
CA LEU A 48 -1.88 9.66 -8.39
C LEU A 48 -1.27 11.06 -8.18
N GLY A 49 -0.13 11.14 -7.47
CA GLY A 49 0.60 12.39 -7.28
C GLY A 49 1.12 12.98 -8.60
N PHE A 50 1.67 12.13 -9.48
CA PHE A 50 2.11 12.55 -10.82
C PHE A 50 0.94 13.10 -11.66
N ALA A 51 -0.21 12.41 -11.66
CA ALA A 51 -1.40 12.86 -12.39
C ALA A 51 -1.97 14.16 -11.81
N ALA A 52 -1.93 14.33 -10.48
CA ALA A 52 -2.32 15.57 -9.81
C ALA A 52 -1.44 16.75 -10.25
N GLY A 53 -0.11 16.57 -10.26
CA GLY A 53 0.84 17.60 -10.69
C GLY A 53 0.82 17.90 -12.20
N ALA A 54 0.40 16.95 -13.04
CA ALA A 54 0.24 17.16 -14.48
C ALA A 54 -1.07 17.88 -14.86
N GLY A 55 -2.03 17.96 -13.93
CA GLY A 55 -3.33 18.57 -14.12
C GLY A 55 -3.45 19.96 -13.50
N ASP A 56 -4.62 20.55 -13.66
CA ASP A 56 -4.99 21.81 -13.00
C ASP A 56 -5.54 21.49 -11.61
N LEU A 57 -4.74 21.81 -10.59
CA LEU A 57 -4.84 21.43 -9.18
C LEU A 57 -6.18 21.88 -8.56
N ASN A 58 -7.15 20.97 -8.49
CA ASN A 58 -8.25 21.14 -7.54
C ASN A 58 -8.47 19.84 -6.74
N PRO A 59 -8.79 19.93 -5.43
CA PRO A 59 -8.98 18.75 -4.58
C PRO A 59 -10.00 17.76 -5.14
N GLU A 60 -11.10 18.26 -5.71
CA GLU A 60 -12.14 17.41 -6.31
C GLU A 60 -11.64 16.53 -7.47
N LYS A 61 -10.66 16.99 -8.26
CA LYS A 61 -10.08 16.17 -9.33
C LYS A 61 -9.22 15.07 -8.74
N VAL A 62 -8.47 15.34 -7.67
CA VAL A 62 -7.68 14.32 -6.97
C VAL A 62 -8.59 13.25 -6.40
N GLU A 63 -9.68 13.63 -5.73
CA GLU A 63 -10.71 12.69 -5.25
C GLU A 63 -11.30 11.84 -6.37
N ARG A 64 -11.66 12.45 -7.52
CA ARG A 64 -12.17 11.70 -8.68
C ARG A 64 -11.13 10.75 -9.27
N MET A 65 -9.84 11.12 -9.26
CA MET A 65 -8.77 10.25 -9.73
C MET A 65 -8.53 9.09 -8.77
N ALA A 66 -8.55 9.35 -7.46
CA ALA A 66 -8.47 8.33 -6.43
C ALA A 66 -9.65 7.34 -6.52
N ALA A 67 -10.87 7.83 -6.71
CA ALA A 67 -12.06 6.99 -6.90
C ALA A 67 -11.96 6.08 -8.14
N LYS A 68 -11.36 6.57 -9.25
CA LYS A 68 -11.09 5.74 -10.43
C LYS A 68 -10.05 4.66 -10.16
N ALA A 69 -8.97 5.01 -9.47
CA ALA A 69 -7.92 4.07 -9.10
C ALA A 69 -8.46 3.00 -8.14
N GLN A 70 -9.30 3.39 -7.17
CA GLN A 70 -9.98 2.49 -6.26
C GLN A 70 -10.88 1.49 -7.02
N ALA A 71 -11.78 1.98 -7.88
CA ALA A 71 -12.67 1.11 -8.66
C ALA A 71 -11.89 0.15 -9.58
N LEU A 72 -10.77 0.61 -10.14
CA LEU A 72 -9.88 -0.26 -10.94
C LEU A 72 -9.24 -1.36 -10.08
N ALA A 73 -8.79 -1.03 -8.87
CA ALA A 73 -8.24 -2.01 -7.94
C ALA A 73 -9.30 -3.01 -7.47
N GLU A 74 -10.49 -2.56 -7.10
CA GLU A 74 -11.59 -3.43 -6.63
C GLU A 74 -12.11 -4.39 -7.72
N SER A 75 -12.00 -4.00 -8.99
CA SER A 75 -12.36 -4.86 -10.13
C SER A 75 -11.18 -5.66 -10.70
N TRP A 76 -10.01 -5.59 -10.05
CA TRP A 76 -8.83 -6.30 -10.49
C TRP A 76 -8.96 -7.79 -10.22
N ASP A 77 -9.22 -8.56 -11.28
CA ASP A 77 -9.37 -10.02 -11.21
C ASP A 77 -7.98 -10.67 -11.10
N ARG A 78 -7.47 -10.78 -9.87
CA ARG A 78 -6.19 -11.45 -9.61
C ARG A 78 -6.36 -12.96 -9.87
N PRO A 79 -5.57 -13.57 -10.76
CA PRO A 79 -5.59 -15.01 -10.96
C PRO A 79 -5.33 -15.72 -9.63
N ALA A 80 -6.10 -16.77 -9.32
CA ALA A 80 -5.92 -17.55 -8.10
C ALA A 80 -4.51 -18.16 -7.97
N ASP A 81 -3.85 -18.38 -9.10
CA ASP A 81 -2.50 -18.95 -9.19
C ASP A 81 -1.40 -17.88 -9.29
N ALA A 82 -1.73 -16.60 -9.10
CA ALA A 82 -0.73 -15.55 -9.07
C ALA A 82 0.22 -15.80 -7.87
N PRO A 83 1.55 -15.85 -8.09
CA PRO A 83 2.52 -16.02 -7.01
C PRO A 83 2.22 -15.04 -5.89
N ASP A 84 2.21 -15.50 -4.64
CA ASP A 84 2.18 -14.57 -3.52
C ASP A 84 3.55 -13.88 -3.49
N PRO A 85 3.64 -12.55 -3.69
CA PRO A 85 4.91 -11.84 -3.63
C PRO A 85 5.57 -11.93 -2.25
N ASP A 86 4.85 -12.40 -1.23
CA ASP A 86 5.35 -12.66 0.11
C ASP A 86 5.54 -14.15 0.42
N ASP A 87 5.31 -15.04 -0.55
CA ASP A 87 5.80 -16.42 -0.48
C ASP A 87 7.32 -16.36 -0.62
N VAL A 88 7.99 -16.16 0.51
CA VAL A 88 9.40 -16.48 0.62
C VAL A 88 9.51 -17.99 0.58
N ASP A 89 10.19 -18.49 -0.46
CA ASP A 89 10.65 -19.88 -0.57
C ASP A 89 11.79 -20.09 0.43
N ASP A 90 11.52 -19.81 1.71
CA ASP A 90 12.42 -20.11 2.81
C ASP A 90 12.31 -21.61 3.03
N ASP A 91 13.42 -22.33 2.82
CA ASP A 91 13.55 -23.74 3.16
C ASP A 91 13.08 -23.92 4.61
N VAL A 92 11.90 -24.52 4.80
CA VAL A 92 11.37 -24.83 6.13
C VAL A 92 12.42 -25.70 6.83
N PRO A 93 13.01 -25.24 7.95
CA PRO A 93 14.02 -26.02 8.64
C PRO A 93 13.44 -27.38 9.03
N ASP A 94 14.21 -28.44 8.83
CA ASP A 94 13.82 -29.79 9.24
C ASP A 94 13.74 -29.86 10.77
N ASP A 95 12.53 -29.66 11.28
CA ASP A 95 12.21 -29.67 12.71
C ASP A 95 12.10 -31.09 13.27
N SER A 96 12.39 -32.14 12.48
CA SER A 96 12.35 -33.54 12.94
C SER A 96 13.34 -33.85 14.06
N THR A 97 14.30 -32.96 14.30
CA THR A 97 15.27 -33.06 15.39
C THR A 97 14.86 -32.34 16.66
N VAL A 98 13.75 -31.59 16.65
CA VAL A 98 13.22 -30.88 17.81
C VAL A 98 12.40 -31.83 18.68
N ASP A 99 12.71 -31.82 19.98
CA ASP A 99 12.06 -32.66 20.97
C ASP A 99 10.75 -32.02 21.46
N HIS A 100 9.64 -32.45 20.87
CA HIS A 100 8.29 -32.04 21.28
C HIS A 100 7.74 -32.81 22.50
N SER A 101 8.54 -33.69 23.13
CA SER A 101 8.04 -34.52 24.24
C SER A 101 7.61 -33.73 25.48
N THR A 102 8.03 -32.46 25.58
CA THR A 102 7.64 -31.54 26.65
C THR A 102 6.48 -30.61 26.29
N ASP A 103 6.01 -30.63 25.04
CA ASP A 103 4.90 -29.78 24.60
C ASP A 103 3.62 -30.27 25.29
N ARG A 104 3.10 -29.43 26.18
CA ARG A 104 1.81 -29.67 26.82
C ARG A 104 0.77 -28.95 25.99
N TYR A 105 -0.15 -29.69 25.40
CA TYR A 105 -1.40 -29.12 24.94
C TYR A 105 -2.15 -28.60 26.17
N GLU A 106 -2.41 -27.30 26.23
CA GLU A 106 -3.34 -26.73 27.20
C GLU A 106 -4.76 -27.10 26.75
N ASP A 107 -5.45 -27.93 27.56
CA ASP A 107 -6.89 -28.24 27.44
C ASP A 107 -7.77 -27.05 27.83
#